data_AF-A0A7X6ZGD9-F1
#
_entry.id   AF-A0A7X6ZGD9-F1
#
_cell.length_a   1.000
_cell.length_b   1.000
_cell.length_c   1.000
_cell.angle_alpha   90.00
_cell.angle_beta   90.00
_cell.angle_gamma   90.00
#
_symmetry.space_group_name_H-M   'P 1'
#
loop_
_entity.id
_entity.type
_entity.pdbx_description
1 polymer ?
#
loop_
_entity_poly.entity_id
_entity_poly.type
_entity_poly.pdbx_seq_one_letter_code
_entity_poly.pdbx_strand_id
1 'polypeptide(L)'
;MSTKRRKYDEDFKKRAVHMSYSSERTVTEVAESLGITNNMIYRWRKVYTPEGDKTQMAQQQDEVNQLRSRIAELEEDNYILKKASAFFAKNQK
;
A
#
# COMPACT_ATOMS: atom_id res chain seq x y z
N MET A 1 16.32 6.31 -19.29
CA MET A 1 16.53 4.91 -18.86
C MET A 1 15.73 4.63 -17.60
N SER A 2 14.73 3.74 -17.66
CA SER A 2 13.93 3.37 -16.48
C SER A 2 14.78 2.50 -15.55
N THR A 3 15.15 3.01 -14.38
CA THR A 3 15.85 2.23 -13.36
C THR A 3 14.88 1.19 -12.78
N LYS A 4 15.15 -0.10 -13.04
CA LYS A 4 14.36 -1.21 -12.51
C LYS A 4 14.38 -1.17 -10.99
N ARG A 5 13.24 -0.81 -10.38
CA ARG A 5 13.12 -0.74 -8.91
C ARG A 5 13.28 -2.16 -8.33
N ARG A 6 14.27 -2.33 -7.45
CA ARG A 6 14.43 -3.58 -6.68
C ARG A 6 13.18 -3.80 -5.83
N LYS A 7 12.58 -4.98 -5.95
CA LYS A 7 11.50 -5.44 -5.08
C LYS A 7 12.12 -6.22 -3.93
N TYR A 8 11.61 -5.98 -2.73
CA TYR A 8 11.98 -6.70 -1.51
C TYR A 8 10.74 -7.34 -0.93
N ASP A 9 10.89 -8.55 -0.42
CA ASP A 9 9.81 -9.30 0.22
C ASP A 9 9.41 -8.66 1.54
N GLU A 10 8.19 -8.94 2.02
CA GLU A 10 7.69 -8.32 3.25
C GLU A 10 8.54 -8.67 4.47
N ASP A 11 8.95 -9.93 4.61
CA ASP A 11 9.79 -10.39 5.72
C ASP A 11 11.15 -9.69 5.74
N PHE A 12 11.69 -9.35 4.57
CA PHE A 12 12.90 -8.54 4.48
C PHE A 12 12.67 -7.14 5.03
N LYS A 13 11.57 -6.49 4.62
CA LYS A 13 11.22 -5.13 5.07
C LYS A 13 10.98 -5.09 6.57
N LYS A 14 10.23 -6.05 7.11
CA LYS A 14 9.93 -6.16 8.55
C LYS A 14 11.22 -6.34 9.37
N ARG A 15 12.11 -7.25 8.95
CA ARG A 15 13.42 -7.44 9.59
C ARG A 15 14.28 -6.18 9.55
N ALA A 16 14.34 -5.50 8.40
CA ALA A 16 15.07 -4.24 8.27
C ALA A 16 14.53 -3.15 9.20
N VAL A 17 13.20 -3.05 9.33
CA VAL A 17 12.55 -2.13 10.27
C VAL A 17 12.89 -2.51 11.71
N HIS A 18 12.73 -3.78 12.09
CA HIS A 18 13.07 -4.27 13.43
C HIS A 18 14.52 -3.94 13.81
N MET A 19 15.49 -4.30 12.95
CA MET A 19 16.92 -4.00 13.16
C MET A 19 17.17 -2.51 13.33
N SER A 20 16.45 -1.67 12.58
CA SER A 20 16.65 -0.23 12.65
C SER A 20 16.24 0.38 14.00
N TYR A 21 15.32 -0.24 14.74
CA TYR A 21 14.88 0.22 16.06
C TYR A 21 15.74 -0.32 17.21
N SER A 22 16.68 -1.22 16.92
CA SER A 22 17.66 -1.68 17.92
C SER A 22 18.56 -0.54 18.38
N SER A 23 18.80 -0.43 19.69
CA SER A 23 19.64 0.62 20.29
C SER A 23 21.12 0.50 19.94
N GLU A 24 21.56 -0.65 19.45
CA GLU A 24 22.97 -0.96 19.19
C GLU A 24 23.45 -0.52 17.81
N ARG A 25 22.55 -0.17 16.88
CA ARG A 25 22.90 0.14 15.50
C ARG A 25 22.15 1.35 14.98
N THR A 26 22.86 2.21 14.25
CA THR A 26 22.23 3.34 13.57
C THR A 26 21.49 2.87 12.31
N VAL A 27 20.51 3.67 11.84
CA VAL A 27 19.81 3.40 10.57
C VAL A 27 20.79 3.29 9.40
N THR A 28 21.88 4.06 9.43
CA THR A 28 22.93 4.03 8.40
C THR A 28 23.66 2.70 8.38
N GLU A 29 24.12 2.21 9.54
CA GLU A 29 24.79 0.90 9.65
C GLU A 29 23.87 -0.26 9.23
N VAL A 30 22.57 -0.18 9.60
CA VAL A 30 21.58 -1.17 9.17
C VAL A 30 21.39 -1.12 7.65
N ALA A 31 21.34 0.06 7.04
CA ALA A 31 21.20 0.17 5.59
C ALA A 31 22.43 -0.35 4.84
N GLU A 32 23.63 0.00 5.31
CA GLU A 32 24.90 -0.46 4.75
C GLU A 32 25.03 -1.97 4.84
N SER A 33 24.75 -2.56 6.01
CA SER A 33 24.79 -4.02 6.20
C SER A 33 23.80 -4.79 5.33
N LEU A 34 22.66 -4.17 5.00
CA LEU A 34 21.63 -4.74 4.14
C LEU A 34 21.79 -4.36 2.65
N GLY A 35 22.77 -3.52 2.30
CA GLY A 35 22.99 -3.06 0.93
C GLY A 35 21.83 -2.24 0.35
N ILE A 36 21.10 -1.53 1.21
CA ILE A 36 19.96 -0.67 0.86
C ILE A 36 20.25 0.80 1.20
N THR A 37 19.39 1.72 0.77
CA THR A 37 19.53 3.13 1.14
C THR A 37 18.77 3.44 2.42
N ASN A 38 19.27 4.37 3.23
CA ASN A 38 18.61 4.82 4.47
C ASN A 38 17.14 5.23 4.24
N ASN A 39 16.87 5.90 3.11
CA ASN A 39 15.52 6.32 2.75
C ASN A 39 14.53 5.16 2.63
N MET A 40 14.99 3.96 2.24
CA MET A 40 14.14 2.78 2.19
C MET A 40 13.70 2.33 3.59
N ILE A 41 14.62 2.34 4.55
CA ILE A 41 14.30 2.01 5.95
C ILE A 41 13.26 2.99 6.49
N TYR A 42 13.46 4.30 6.32
CA TYR A 42 12.49 5.31 6.76
C TYR A 42 11.12 5.13 6.09
N ARG A 43 11.11 4.80 4.79
CA ARG A 43 9.85 4.49 4.10
C ARG A 43 9.16 3.26 4.67
N TRP A 44 9.91 2.21 5.03
CA TRP A 44 9.33 1.02 5.64
C TRP A 44 8.88 1.24 7.07
N ARG A 45 9.54 2.09 7.86
CA ARG A 45 9.06 2.50 9.19
C ARG A 45 7.72 3.22 9.18
N LYS A 46 7.36 3.87 8.07
CA LYS A 46 6.01 4.45 7.92
C LYS A 46 4.94 3.38 7.73
N VAL A 47 5.33 2.21 7.24
CA VAL A 47 4.42 1.11 6.91
C VAL A 47 4.39 0.06 8.01
N TYR A 48 5.53 -0.27 8.61
CA TYR A 48 5.69 -1.32 9.59
C TYR A 48 6.18 -0.80 10.93
N THR A 49 5.70 -1.40 12.02
CA THR A 49 6.19 -1.20 13.38
C THR A 49 7.43 -2.07 13.66
N PRO A 50 8.18 -1.83 14.75
CA PRO A 50 9.29 -2.69 15.17
C PRO A 50 8.90 -4.16 15.38
N GLU A 51 7.64 -4.41 15.73
CA GLU A 51 7.05 -5.74 15.95
C GLU A 51 6.70 -6.46 14.64
N GLY A 52 6.76 -5.75 13.51
CA GLY A 52 6.48 -6.30 12.18
C GLY A 52 5.02 -6.16 11.72
N ASP A 53 4.18 -5.52 12.53
CA ASP A 53 2.80 -5.19 12.17
C ASP A 53 2.74 -3.96 11.27
N LYS A 54 1.62 -3.77 10.56
CA LYS A 54 1.40 -2.52 9.84
C LYS A 54 1.10 -1.39 10.82
N THR A 55 1.60 -0.20 10.54
CA THR A 55 1.23 1.00 11.31
C THR A 55 -0.26 1.29 11.13
N GLN A 56 -0.90 1.91 12.12
CA GLN A 56 -2.30 2.33 12.02
C GLN A 56 -2.55 3.21 10.78
N MET A 57 -1.61 4.10 10.46
CA MET A 57 -1.69 4.94 9.26
C MET A 57 -1.67 4.11 7.97
N ALA A 58 -0.83 3.07 7.90
CA ALA A 58 -0.79 2.20 6.73
C ALA A 58 -2.07 1.36 6.59
N GLN A 59 -2.61 0.86 7.71
CA GLN A 59 -3.89 0.15 7.73
C GLN A 59 -5.05 1.04 7.26
N GLN A 60 -5.15 2.26 7.81
CA GLN A 60 -6.15 3.25 7.38
C GLN A 60 -6.02 3.58 5.88
N GLN A 61 -4.79 3.71 5.38
CA GLN A 61 -4.58 3.99 3.96
C GLN A 61 -5.01 2.82 3.07
N ASP A 62 -4.76 1.58 3.50
CA ASP A 62 -5.22 0.38 2.80
C ASP A 62 -6.76 0.32 2.76
N GLU A 63 -7.43 0.60 3.88
CA GLU A 63 -8.89 0.69 3.96
C GLU A 63 -9.46 1.77 3.04
N VAL A 64 -8.87 2.97 3.05
CA VAL A 64 -9.28 4.07 2.15
C VAL A 64 -9.17 3.65 0.68
N ASN A 65 -8.10 2.94 0.31
CA ASN A 65 -7.92 2.46 -1.06
C ASN A 65 -8.97 1.41 -1.45
N GLN A 66 -9.28 0.47 -0.54
CA GLN A 66 -10.32 -0.53 -0.73
C GLN A 66 -11.70 0.11 -0.90
N LEU A 67 -12.05 1.07 -0.02
CA LEU A 67 -13.31 1.81 -0.11
C LEU A 67 -13.44 2.59 -1.42
N ARG A 68 -12.35 3.24 -1.87
CA ARG A 68 -12.34 3.94 -3.16
C ARG A 68 -12.56 2.99 -4.34
N SER A 69 -11.92 1.82 -4.33
CA SER A 69 -12.15 0.80 -5.35
C SER A 69 -13.60 0.36 -5.37
N ARG A 70 -14.18 0.12 -4.18
CA ARG A 70 -15.57 -0.33 -4.07
C ARG A 70 -16.56 0.74 -4.52
N ILE A 71 -16.31 2.01 -4.21
CA ILE A 71 -17.13 3.13 -4.70
C ILE A 71 -17.08 3.18 -6.22
N ALA A 72 -15.90 3.09 -6.83
CA ALA A 72 -15.76 3.12 -8.28
C ALA A 72 -16.53 1.98 -8.97
N GLU A 73 -16.44 0.75 -8.44
CA GLU A 73 -17.23 -0.40 -8.93
C GLU A 73 -18.73 -0.14 -8.82
N LEU A 74 -19.20 0.34 -7.67
CA LEU A 74 -20.62 0.62 -7.45
C LEU A 74 -21.15 1.74 -8.34
N GLU A 75 -20.34 2.76 -8.61
CA GLU A 75 -20.69 3.84 -9.53
C GLU A 75 -20.84 3.32 -10.97
N GLU A 76 -19.95 2.43 -11.39
CA GLU A 76 -20.03 1.77 -12.70
C GLU A 76 -21.28 0.89 -12.82
N ASP A 77 -21.53 0.02 -11.82
CA ASP A 77 -22.73 -0.82 -11.76
C ASP A 77 -24.01 0.03 -11.81
N ASN A 78 -24.05 1.10 -11.01
CA ASN A 78 -25.19 2.01 -10.97
C ASN A 78 -25.42 2.70 -12.31
N TYR A 79 -24.33 3.09 -13.00
CA TYR A 79 -24.39 3.68 -14.32
C TYR A 79 -24.96 2.70 -15.36
N ILE A 80 -24.50 1.45 -15.35
CA ILE A 80 -25.00 0.40 -16.26
C ILE A 80 -26.49 0.14 -16.01
N LEU A 81 -26.89 -0.01 -14.74
CA LEU A 81 -28.29 -0.24 -14.37
C LEU A 81 -29.19 0.92 -14.79
N LYS A 82 -28.76 2.17 -14.57
CA LYS A 82 -29.50 3.35 -15.04
C LYS A 82 -29.67 3.36 -16.55
N LYS A 83 -28.62 3.02 -17.31
CA LYS A 83 -28.70 2.91 -18.77
C LYS A 83 -29.67 1.81 -19.22
N ALA A 84 -29.61 0.64 -18.60
CA ALA A 84 -30.50 -0.46 -18.91
C ALA A 84 -31.97 -0.07 -18.64
N SER A 85 -32.27 0.47 -17.46
CA SER A 85 -33.61 0.95 -17.11
C SER A 85 -34.12 2.01 -18.09
N ALA A 86 -33.28 2.98 -18.47
CA ALA A 86 -33.65 4.00 -19.46
C ALA A 86 -33.90 3.40 -20.85
N PHE A 87 -33.15 2.38 -21.25
CA PHE A 87 -33.37 1.66 -22.49
C PHE A 87 -34.70 0.90 -22.45
N PHE A 88 -34.98 0.12 -21.40
CA PHE A 88 -36.24 -0.61 -21.29
C PHE A 88 -37.46 0.30 -21.24
N ALA A 89 -37.41 1.41 -20.48
CA ALA A 89 -38.50 2.37 -20.42
C ALA A 89 -38.83 3.01 -21.79
N LYS A 90 -37.82 3.20 -22.66
CA LYS A 90 -38.02 3.72 -24.02
C LYS A 90 -38.66 2.70 -24.98
N ASN A 91 -38.47 1.40 -24.74
CA ASN A 91 -38.97 0.32 -25.60
C ASN A 91 -40.32 -0.28 -25.12
N GLN A 92 -40.94 0.25 -24.06
CA GLN A 92 -42.28 -0.14 -23.59
C GLN A 92 -43.43 0.65 -24.26
N LYS A 93 -43.18 1.26 -25.42
CA LYS A 93 -44.21 1.94 -26.24
C LYS A 93 -44.58 1.12 -27.45
#